data_AF-A0A3M2R5W0-F1
#
_entry.id   AF-A0A3M2R5W0-F1
#
_cell.length_a   1.000
_cell.length_b   1.000
_cell.length_c   1.000
_cell.angle_alpha   90.00
_cell.angle_beta   90.00
_cell.angle_gamma   90.00
#
_symmetry.space_group_name_H-M   'P 1'
#
loop_
_entity.id
_entity.type
_entity.pdbx_description
1 polymer ?
#
loop_
_entity_poly.entity_id
_entity_poly.type
_entity_poly.pdbx_seq_one_letter_code
_entity_poly.pdbx_strand_id
1 'polypeptide(L)'
;MAVARASSGPRLLSWSITSLRRAYATTTTSPSWTSTSSTPRRTNNPNLSSRSPSNRGPRTPSPDQSDQPRRKGLEGPPPAKNPQLDNPQLDNPRAQANFHIPTLAKYFVQRNGRLRTTPDVWQFLHETGIEYNNSKALRIWLGPEHKRITTNFSCNVQYSPEYILHPYHLQYLTPHQHPLTSAMMAQYRQKLVDRQLWIYTLNRGGFTGVVKEITQRRLTGALASALEDLGHPGTGIRGTVIITLNDVLKAAHNPAHLFGQGVAQAIDREWKQHLWRKKSDSARSPRAQRFGQG
;
A
#
# COMPACT_ATOMS: atom_id res chain seq x y z
N MET A 1 52.81 13.25 15.66
CA MET A 1 51.69 14.08 16.15
C MET A 1 50.49 13.86 15.24
N ALA A 2 49.41 13.33 15.81
CA ALA A 2 48.13 13.09 15.15
C ALA A 2 47.20 14.27 15.39
N VAL A 3 46.35 14.64 14.42
CA VAL A 3 44.97 15.07 14.68
C VAL A 3 44.11 14.68 13.47
N ALA A 4 43.33 13.60 13.62
CA ALA A 4 42.20 13.29 12.76
C ALA A 4 40.98 14.10 13.22
N ARG A 5 40.31 14.80 12.31
CA ARG A 5 38.97 15.38 12.56
C ARG A 5 37.94 14.52 11.84
N ALA A 6 37.22 13.71 12.62
CA ALA A 6 36.02 13.00 12.19
C ALA A 6 34.84 13.98 12.14
N SER A 7 34.24 14.20 10.98
CA SER A 7 32.95 14.89 10.86
C SER A 7 31.82 13.87 10.97
N SER A 8 31.17 13.83 12.13
CA SER A 8 29.93 13.09 12.38
C SER A 8 28.75 13.85 11.77
N GLY A 9 28.43 13.57 10.50
CA GLY A 9 27.16 13.96 9.88
C GLY A 9 26.06 12.93 10.14
N PRO A 10 24.77 13.33 10.20
CA PRO A 10 23.67 12.41 10.44
C PRO A 10 23.52 11.44 9.26
N ARG A 11 23.57 10.13 9.56
CA ARG A 11 23.32 9.06 8.60
C ARG A 11 21.85 9.10 8.17
N LEU A 12 21.58 9.75 7.05
CA LEU A 12 20.32 9.55 6.33
C LEU A 12 20.33 8.11 5.79
N LEU A 13 19.38 7.31 6.27
CA LEU A 13 19.15 5.94 5.84
C LEU A 13 18.93 5.94 4.32
N SER A 14 19.95 5.49 3.58
CA SER A 14 19.86 5.32 2.13
C SER A 14 18.86 4.20 1.85
N TRP A 15 17.79 4.49 1.11
CA TRP A 15 16.92 3.47 0.53
C TRP A 15 17.54 3.02 -0.79
N SER A 16 18.70 2.38 -0.66
CA SER A 16 19.39 1.71 -1.75
C SER A 16 18.72 0.35 -1.93
N ILE A 17 17.88 0.21 -2.95
CA ILE A 17 17.61 -1.11 -3.53
C ILE A 17 18.85 -1.41 -4.36
N THR A 18 19.86 -1.96 -3.72
CA THR A 18 20.98 -2.60 -4.39
C THR A 18 20.42 -3.68 -5.30
N SER A 19 20.91 -3.73 -6.54
CA SER A 19 20.48 -4.61 -7.63
C SER A 19 19.95 -5.97 -7.18
N LEU A 20 18.72 -6.29 -7.59
CA LEU A 20 18.01 -7.56 -7.36
C LEU A 20 18.69 -8.82 -7.95
N ARG A 21 19.96 -8.73 -8.36
CA ARG A 21 20.71 -9.83 -9.02
C ARG A 21 21.80 -10.51 -8.19
N ARG A 22 21.96 -10.19 -6.89
CA ARG A 22 23.06 -10.80 -6.08
C ARG A 22 22.63 -11.35 -4.71
N ALA A 23 21.38 -11.80 -4.56
CA ALA A 23 20.91 -12.40 -3.30
C ALA A 23 20.41 -13.84 -3.41
N TYR A 24 20.40 -14.48 -4.58
CA TYR A 24 19.87 -15.84 -4.75
C TYR A 24 20.71 -16.77 -5.64
N ALA A 25 22.03 -16.70 -5.52
CA ALA A 25 22.91 -17.72 -6.07
C ALA A 25 23.99 -18.05 -5.06
N THR A 26 23.66 -18.87 -4.06
CA THR A 26 24.54 -19.88 -3.44
C THR A 26 23.78 -20.66 -2.37
N THR A 27 24.02 -21.98 -2.36
CA THR A 27 23.73 -22.98 -1.30
C THR A 27 22.29 -23.45 -1.11
N THR A 28 21.86 -24.30 -2.05
CA THR A 28 21.08 -25.50 -1.73
C THR A 28 22.02 -26.51 -1.08
N THR A 29 21.96 -26.65 0.24
CA THR A 29 22.44 -27.86 0.93
C THR A 29 21.56 -28.04 2.18
N SER A 30 20.67 -29.02 2.11
CA SER A 30 19.80 -29.45 3.20
C SER A 30 20.63 -29.97 4.37
N PRO A 31 20.23 -29.68 5.63
CA PRO A 31 20.54 -30.56 6.74
C PRO A 31 19.27 -31.26 7.22
N SER A 32 19.31 -32.58 7.12
CA SER A 32 18.50 -33.56 7.82
C SER A 32 18.59 -33.36 9.34
N TRP A 33 17.46 -33.25 10.03
CA TRP A 33 17.40 -33.37 11.49
C TRP A 33 17.06 -34.80 11.86
N THR A 34 18.09 -35.56 12.24
CA THR A 34 17.96 -36.83 12.94
C THR A 34 17.78 -36.58 14.44
N SER A 35 16.79 -37.27 14.99
CA SER A 35 16.45 -37.35 16.41
C SER A 35 17.62 -37.81 17.28
N THR A 36 17.81 -37.14 18.43
CA THR A 36 18.42 -37.79 19.60
C THR A 36 17.78 -37.28 20.88
N SER A 37 17.34 -38.25 21.67
CA SER A 37 16.72 -38.17 22.98
C SER A 37 17.67 -37.67 24.06
N SER A 38 17.14 -36.95 25.05
CA SER A 38 17.59 -37.06 26.44
C SER A 38 16.59 -36.42 27.40
N THR A 39 15.84 -37.27 28.08
CA THR A 39 15.14 -36.98 29.34
C THR A 39 16.17 -36.82 30.48
N PRO A 40 15.83 -36.07 31.54
CA PRO A 40 15.82 -36.74 32.84
C PRO A 40 14.59 -36.40 33.70
N ARG A 41 14.28 -37.36 34.58
CA ARG A 41 13.07 -37.49 35.40
C ARG A 41 13.44 -37.25 36.88
N ARG A 42 12.72 -36.31 37.52
CA ARG A 42 12.03 -36.41 38.85
C ARG A 42 12.81 -36.80 40.13
N THR A 43 12.60 -36.02 41.21
CA THR A 43 12.25 -36.44 42.61
C THR A 43 11.82 -35.19 43.42
N ASN A 44 10.55 -35.03 43.84
CA ASN A 44 9.90 -35.40 45.12
C ASN A 44 9.96 -34.32 46.25
N ASN A 45 8.84 -33.58 46.44
CA ASN A 45 7.95 -33.39 47.64
C ASN A 45 8.52 -33.31 49.10
N PRO A 46 7.77 -32.86 50.17
CA PRO A 46 6.33 -32.48 50.29
C PRO A 46 5.93 -31.32 51.28
N ASN A 47 4.63 -30.96 51.24
CA ASN A 47 3.64 -30.62 52.30
C ASN A 47 3.80 -29.50 53.36
N LEU A 48 2.71 -28.69 53.48
CA LEU A 48 1.84 -28.47 54.68
C LEU A 48 0.60 -27.65 54.26
N SER A 49 -0.56 -28.27 53.93
CA SER A 49 -1.81 -28.37 54.74
C SER A 49 -2.18 -27.12 55.57
N SER A 50 -3.31 -26.46 55.33
CA SER A 50 -4.69 -26.79 55.78
C SER A 50 -5.59 -25.62 55.34
N ARG A 51 -6.91 -25.67 55.08
CA ARG A 51 -8.01 -26.41 55.71
C ARG A 51 -9.26 -26.22 54.81
N SER A 52 -9.99 -27.30 54.53
CA SER A 52 -11.36 -27.30 53.96
C SER A 52 -12.39 -27.46 55.13
N PRO A 53 -13.69 -27.84 54.99
CA PRO A 53 -14.58 -27.96 53.81
C PRO A 53 -16.11 -27.63 54.04
N SER A 54 -16.90 -27.69 52.95
CA SER A 54 -18.28 -28.25 52.84
C SER A 54 -19.48 -27.43 53.41
N ASN A 55 -20.74 -27.50 52.96
CA ASN A 55 -21.48 -28.42 52.09
C ASN A 55 -22.89 -27.83 51.77
N ARG A 56 -23.55 -28.42 50.75
CA ARG A 56 -25.01 -28.61 50.50
C ARG A 56 -25.60 -27.88 49.28
N GLY A 57 -26.05 -28.71 48.32
CA GLY A 57 -26.88 -28.35 47.16
C GLY A 57 -28.40 -28.35 47.46
N PRO A 58 -29.25 -28.98 46.62
CA PRO A 58 -29.99 -28.32 45.52
C PRO A 58 -31.54 -28.55 45.55
N ARG A 59 -32.30 -27.87 44.66
CA ARG A 59 -33.64 -28.19 44.00
C ARG A 59 -34.66 -27.00 44.00
N THR A 60 -35.02 -26.38 42.85
CA THR A 60 -36.19 -26.57 41.89
C THR A 60 -37.57 -26.06 42.39
N PRO A 61 -38.65 -25.91 41.56
CA PRO A 61 -38.90 -25.02 40.38
C PRO A 61 -40.34 -24.36 40.30
N SER A 62 -40.56 -23.39 39.36
CA SER A 62 -41.82 -22.98 38.63
C SER A 62 -43.08 -22.53 39.43
N PRO A 63 -44.20 -21.94 38.86
CA PRO A 63 -44.76 -21.84 37.48
C PRO A 63 -45.11 -20.40 36.99
N ASP A 64 -45.33 -20.05 35.71
CA ASP A 64 -46.31 -20.40 34.65
C ASP A 64 -47.73 -19.79 34.80
N GLN A 65 -48.22 -19.15 33.71
CA GLN A 65 -49.57 -18.64 33.36
C GLN A 65 -49.49 -17.28 32.63
N SER A 66 -50.21 -16.94 31.55
CA SER A 66 -50.96 -17.64 30.48
C SER A 66 -51.64 -16.55 29.59
N ASP A 67 -51.82 -16.86 28.31
CA ASP A 67 -52.94 -16.49 27.40
C ASP A 67 -53.26 -15.04 26.92
N GLN A 68 -52.93 -14.79 25.63
CA GLN A 68 -53.77 -14.39 24.44
C GLN A 68 -54.79 -13.21 24.48
N PRO A 69 -55.39 -12.68 23.34
CA PRO A 69 -55.30 -13.02 21.90
C PRO A 69 -55.20 -11.82 20.87
N ARG A 70 -55.14 -12.20 19.58
CA ARG A 70 -55.19 -11.47 18.28
C ARG A 70 -56.32 -10.44 18.03
N ARG A 71 -56.04 -9.39 17.22
CA ARG A 71 -56.86 -8.85 16.08
C ARG A 71 -55.92 -8.18 15.04
N LYS A 72 -55.76 -8.68 13.80
CA LYS A 72 -56.51 -8.42 12.53
C LYS A 72 -56.62 -6.94 12.11
N GLY A 73 -55.97 -6.55 11.01
CA GLY A 73 -56.28 -5.34 10.26
C GLY A 73 -55.24 -4.89 9.22
N LEU A 74 -55.53 -5.18 7.94
CA LEU A 74 -55.17 -4.44 6.71
C LEU A 74 -53.73 -4.49 6.17
N GLU A 75 -53.51 -5.47 5.29
CA GLU A 75 -52.52 -5.44 4.22
C GLU A 75 -52.92 -4.37 3.18
N GLY A 76 -52.05 -3.39 2.95
CA GLY A 76 -52.04 -2.55 1.76
C GLY A 76 -50.88 -2.96 0.85
N PRO A 77 -51.02 -2.88 -0.49
CA PRO A 77 -49.94 -3.23 -1.41
C PRO A 77 -48.74 -2.27 -1.23
N PRO A 78 -47.49 -2.75 -1.31
CA PRO A 78 -46.33 -1.88 -1.20
C PRO A 78 -46.29 -0.90 -2.39
N PRO A 79 -45.94 0.37 -2.18
CA PRO A 79 -45.84 1.34 -3.26
C PRO A 79 -44.75 0.91 -4.25
N ALA A 80 -45.10 1.01 -5.54
CA ALA A 80 -44.24 0.65 -6.67
C ALA A 80 -42.87 1.32 -6.56
N LYS A 81 -41.81 0.52 -6.66
CA LYS A 81 -40.44 1.01 -6.85
C LYS A 81 -40.39 1.74 -8.19
N ASN A 82 -40.23 3.07 -8.16
CA ASN A 82 -39.83 3.82 -9.33
C ASN A 82 -38.49 3.26 -9.84
N PRO A 83 -38.39 2.82 -11.11
CA PRO A 83 -37.11 2.52 -11.71
C PRO A 83 -36.37 3.84 -11.87
N GLN A 84 -35.45 4.09 -10.95
CA GLN A 84 -34.47 5.16 -11.04
C GLN A 84 -33.58 4.83 -12.25
N LEU A 85 -33.91 5.46 -13.38
CA LEU A 85 -33.07 5.50 -14.58
C LEU A 85 -31.66 5.93 -14.17
N ASP A 86 -30.70 5.05 -14.42
CA ASP A 86 -29.27 5.30 -14.36
C ASP A 86 -28.93 6.50 -15.25
N ASN A 87 -28.82 7.68 -14.65
CA ASN A 87 -28.13 8.79 -15.28
C ASN A 87 -26.63 8.66 -14.93
N PRO A 88 -25.74 8.56 -15.93
CA PRO A 88 -24.31 8.46 -15.69
C PRO A 88 -23.81 9.79 -15.10
N GLN A 89 -23.37 9.72 -13.84
CA GLN A 89 -22.19 10.42 -13.33
C GLN A 89 -22.06 11.89 -13.80
N LEU A 90 -23.01 12.73 -13.40
CA LEU A 90 -22.79 14.18 -13.35
C LEU A 90 -21.70 14.45 -12.31
N ASP A 91 -20.62 15.06 -12.80
CA ASP A 91 -19.42 15.45 -12.07
C ASP A 91 -19.74 16.05 -10.70
N ASN A 92 -19.44 15.28 -9.65
CA ASN A 92 -19.45 15.79 -8.29
C ASN A 92 -18.01 16.26 -7.96
N PRO A 93 -17.69 17.57 -7.98
CA PRO A 93 -16.34 18.08 -7.70
C PRO A 93 -15.87 17.83 -6.26
N ARG A 94 -16.70 17.21 -5.42
CA ARG A 94 -16.37 16.79 -4.04
C ARG A 94 -15.83 15.38 -3.91
N ALA A 95 -15.88 14.55 -4.96
CA ALA A 95 -15.19 13.26 -4.97
C ALA A 95 -13.71 13.44 -5.36
N GLN A 96 -13.01 14.38 -4.70
CA GLN A 96 -11.55 14.41 -4.78
C GLN A 96 -11.06 13.09 -4.21
N ALA A 97 -10.48 12.24 -5.06
CA ALA A 97 -9.75 11.07 -4.60
C ALA A 97 -8.83 11.49 -3.43
N ASN A 98 -8.91 10.75 -2.32
CA ASN A 98 -8.32 11.14 -1.04
C ASN A 98 -6.80 11.39 -1.16
N PHE A 99 -6.39 12.64 -1.39
CA PHE A 99 -4.99 13.06 -1.41
C PHE A 99 -4.41 12.84 -0.01
N HIS A 100 -3.53 11.85 0.13
CA HIS A 100 -2.87 11.59 1.41
C HIS A 100 -1.75 12.61 1.64
N ILE A 101 -1.98 13.52 2.58
CA ILE A 101 -1.04 14.57 2.97
C ILE A 101 -0.52 14.27 4.39
N PRO A 102 0.78 13.98 4.57
CA PRO A 102 1.37 13.83 5.89
C PRO A 102 1.22 15.08 6.75
N THR A 103 1.19 14.93 8.07
CA THR A 103 0.92 16.02 9.03
C THR A 103 1.78 17.25 8.78
N LEU A 104 3.10 17.06 8.60
CA LEU A 104 4.04 18.16 8.35
C LEU A 104 3.79 18.87 7.02
N ALA A 105 3.17 18.20 6.05
CA ALA A 105 2.86 18.75 4.74
C ALA A 105 1.52 19.49 4.64
N LYS A 106 0.66 19.36 5.65
CA LYS A 106 -0.67 20.00 5.67
C LYS A 106 -0.60 21.53 5.65
N TYR A 107 0.49 22.11 6.14
CA TYR A 107 0.65 23.58 6.24
C TYR A 107 0.87 24.26 4.89
N PHE A 108 1.34 23.52 3.88
CA PHE A 108 1.66 24.08 2.57
C PHE A 108 0.95 23.37 1.42
N VAL A 109 0.12 22.36 1.68
CA VAL A 109 -0.85 21.87 0.69
C VAL A 109 -2.21 22.52 0.97
N GLN A 110 -2.72 23.28 0.01
CA GLN A 110 -4.01 23.96 0.11
C GLN A 110 -5.18 22.97 0.10
N ARG A 111 -6.36 23.40 0.57
CA ARG A 111 -7.59 22.59 0.53
C ARG A 111 -8.01 22.17 -0.89
N ASN A 112 -7.62 22.94 -1.91
CA ASN A 112 -7.85 22.60 -3.32
C ASN A 112 -6.83 21.58 -3.87
N GLY A 113 -5.93 21.07 -3.03
CA GLY A 113 -4.87 20.14 -3.41
C GLY A 113 -3.62 20.80 -4.02
N ARG A 114 -3.57 22.12 -4.16
CA ARG A 114 -2.40 22.83 -4.71
C ARG A 114 -1.26 22.91 -3.69
N LEU A 115 -0.06 22.59 -4.13
CA LEU A 115 1.16 22.74 -3.35
C LEU A 115 1.64 24.21 -3.32
N ARG A 116 1.86 24.77 -2.14
CA ARG A 116 2.58 26.03 -1.97
C ARG A 116 4.06 25.69 -1.79
N THR A 117 4.88 26.11 -2.72
CA THR A 117 6.32 25.84 -2.72
C THR A 117 7.06 26.94 -3.49
N THR A 118 8.38 26.84 -3.59
CA THR A 118 9.22 27.83 -4.29
C THR A 118 9.11 27.69 -5.82
N PRO A 119 9.40 28.75 -6.59
CA PRO A 119 9.43 28.69 -8.05
C PRO A 119 10.33 27.57 -8.60
N ASP A 120 11.51 27.38 -8.03
CA ASP A 120 12.46 26.33 -8.44
C ASP A 120 11.86 24.92 -8.34
N VAL A 121 11.06 24.66 -7.29
CA VAL A 121 10.39 23.36 -7.12
C VAL A 121 9.30 23.20 -8.17
N TRP A 122 8.54 24.26 -8.46
CA TRP A 122 7.53 24.23 -9.52
C TRP A 122 8.15 23.95 -10.88
N GLN A 123 9.26 24.62 -11.20
CA GLN A 123 10.03 24.39 -12.40
C GLN A 123 10.51 22.93 -12.46
N PHE A 124 11.09 22.40 -11.38
CA PHE A 124 11.50 21.00 -11.30
C PHE A 124 10.34 20.02 -11.56
N LEU A 125 9.17 20.21 -10.93
CA LEU A 125 8.01 19.33 -11.13
C LEU A 125 7.50 19.39 -12.57
N HIS A 126 7.47 20.59 -13.16
CA HIS A 126 7.06 20.80 -14.54
C HIS A 126 8.04 20.14 -15.54
N GLU A 127 9.34 20.38 -15.39
CA GLU A 127 10.40 19.82 -16.25
C GLU A 127 10.42 18.28 -16.20
N THR A 128 10.23 17.71 -15.02
CA THR A 128 10.31 16.26 -14.83
C THR A 128 8.99 15.53 -15.09
N GLY A 129 7.87 16.25 -15.10
CA GLY A 129 6.53 15.66 -15.14
C GLY A 129 6.21 14.81 -13.91
N ILE A 130 6.95 14.99 -12.80
CA ILE A 130 6.68 14.27 -11.56
C ILE A 130 5.48 14.92 -10.86
N GLU A 131 4.53 14.08 -10.48
CA GLU A 131 3.34 14.47 -9.76
C GLU A 131 3.55 14.44 -8.25
N TYR A 132 3.10 15.48 -7.56
CA TYR A 132 3.11 15.52 -6.10
C TYR A 132 1.79 15.01 -5.49
N ASN A 133 0.71 15.05 -6.27
CA ASN A 133 -0.61 14.64 -5.81
C ASN A 133 -0.81 13.13 -5.99
N ASN A 134 -0.72 12.39 -4.89
CA ASN A 134 -0.89 10.93 -4.90
C ASN A 134 -2.31 10.46 -5.18
N SER A 135 -3.31 11.34 -5.20
CA SER A 135 -4.68 10.97 -5.56
C SER A 135 -4.82 10.63 -7.04
N LYS A 136 -3.84 11.00 -7.88
CA LYS A 136 -3.74 10.58 -9.28
C LYS A 136 -3.49 9.08 -9.44
N ALA A 137 -3.02 8.38 -8.40
CA ALA A 137 -2.95 6.93 -8.41
C ALA A 137 -4.33 6.33 -8.14
N LEU A 138 -4.83 5.55 -9.10
CA LEU A 138 -6.13 4.92 -9.02
C LEU A 138 -6.03 3.58 -8.31
N ARG A 139 -7.02 3.28 -7.47
CA ARG A 139 -7.14 1.94 -6.87
C ARG A 139 -7.38 0.92 -7.97
N ILE A 140 -6.54 -0.12 -8.02
CA ILE A 140 -6.64 -1.16 -9.03
C ILE A 140 -7.41 -2.36 -8.51
N TRP A 141 -8.15 -3.00 -9.42
CA TRP A 141 -8.79 -4.29 -9.14
C TRP A 141 -7.75 -5.41 -9.30
N LEU A 142 -7.64 -6.31 -8.33
CA LEU A 142 -6.57 -7.32 -8.28
C LEU A 142 -7.01 -8.66 -8.89
N GLY A 143 -8.02 -8.64 -9.75
CA GLY A 143 -8.62 -9.86 -10.28
C GLY A 143 -9.62 -10.52 -9.33
N PRO A 144 -9.98 -11.79 -9.60
CA PRO A 144 -10.91 -12.57 -8.77
C PRO A 144 -10.49 -12.63 -7.29
N GLU A 145 -9.19 -12.66 -7.02
CA GLU A 145 -8.62 -12.71 -5.67
C GLU A 145 -8.59 -11.35 -4.95
N HIS A 146 -9.18 -10.29 -5.52
CA HIS A 146 -9.09 -8.93 -4.94
C HIS A 146 -9.50 -8.88 -3.48
N LYS A 147 -10.69 -9.39 -3.14
CA LYS A 147 -11.17 -9.37 -1.75
C LYS A 147 -10.25 -10.16 -0.82
N ARG A 148 -9.76 -11.32 -1.28
CA ARG A 148 -8.87 -12.18 -0.49
C ARG A 148 -7.54 -11.49 -0.24
N ILE A 149 -6.90 -10.93 -1.27
CA ILE A 149 -5.62 -10.23 -1.13
C ILE A 149 -5.78 -8.99 -0.24
N THR A 150 -6.75 -8.11 -0.52
CA THR A 150 -6.90 -6.87 0.28
C THR A 150 -7.26 -7.16 1.74
N THR A 151 -8.01 -8.23 2.00
CA THR A 151 -8.41 -8.61 3.37
C THR A 151 -7.27 -9.30 4.12
N ASN A 152 -6.59 -10.27 3.48
CA ASN A 152 -5.53 -11.05 4.12
C ASN A 152 -4.30 -10.18 4.40
N PHE A 153 -3.92 -9.34 3.45
CA PHE A 153 -2.78 -8.44 3.61
C PHE A 153 -3.15 -7.08 4.24
N SER A 154 -4.44 -6.87 4.58
CA SER A 154 -4.96 -5.61 5.11
C SER A 154 -4.46 -4.40 4.32
N CYS A 155 -4.61 -4.44 2.99
CA CYS A 155 -3.96 -3.50 2.10
C CYS A 155 -4.87 -2.90 1.03
N ASN A 156 -4.47 -1.73 0.54
CA ASN A 156 -4.98 -1.14 -0.70
C ASN A 156 -3.80 -0.95 -1.66
N VAL A 157 -4.02 -1.18 -2.96
CA VAL A 157 -3.03 -1.01 -4.01
C VAL A 157 -3.57 -0.03 -5.03
N GLN A 158 -2.75 0.97 -5.33
CA GLN A 158 -3.02 1.97 -6.34
C GLN A 158 -1.91 1.99 -7.38
N TYR A 159 -2.26 2.36 -8.61
CA TYR A 159 -1.32 2.48 -9.72
C TYR A 159 -1.60 3.77 -10.50
N SER A 160 -0.52 4.40 -10.98
CA SER A 160 -0.57 5.46 -11.98
C SER A 160 0.51 5.20 -13.03
N PRO A 161 0.25 5.45 -14.33
CA PRO A 161 1.30 5.48 -15.34
C PRO A 161 2.26 6.67 -15.15
N GLU A 162 1.88 7.67 -14.35
CA GLU A 162 2.70 8.84 -14.03
C GLU A 162 3.62 8.56 -12.82
N TYR A 163 4.74 9.28 -12.77
CA TYR A 163 5.64 9.24 -11.63
C TYR A 163 5.13 10.15 -10.52
N ILE A 164 4.89 9.59 -9.34
CA ILE A 164 4.33 10.30 -8.19
C ILE A 164 5.36 10.33 -7.06
N LEU A 165 5.57 11.50 -6.47
CA LEU A 165 6.41 11.69 -5.30
C LEU A 165 5.91 10.84 -4.12
N HIS A 166 6.88 10.32 -3.37
CA HIS A 166 6.59 9.75 -2.07
C HIS A 166 5.92 10.82 -1.18
N PRO A 167 4.75 10.59 -0.57
CA PRO A 167 4.00 11.61 0.15
C PRO A 167 4.78 12.24 1.32
N TYR A 168 5.56 11.45 2.07
CA TYR A 168 6.43 11.96 3.13
C TYR A 168 7.57 12.87 2.66
N HIS A 169 7.87 12.94 1.36
CA HIS A 169 8.88 13.88 0.85
C HIS A 169 8.28 15.27 0.58
N LEU A 170 6.96 15.43 0.63
CA LEU A 170 6.31 16.73 0.53
C LEU A 170 6.81 17.69 1.62
N GLN A 171 7.18 17.19 2.81
CA GLN A 171 7.75 17.99 3.90
C GLN A 171 9.01 18.78 3.53
N TYR A 172 9.71 18.39 2.45
CA TYR A 172 10.89 19.09 1.96
C TYR A 172 10.57 20.13 0.87
N LEU A 173 9.31 20.21 0.43
CA LEU A 173 8.84 21.13 -0.61
C LEU A 173 8.16 22.35 0.00
N THR A 174 8.75 22.91 1.05
CA THR A 174 8.16 24.02 1.80
C THR A 174 8.21 25.33 0.99
N PRO A 175 7.32 26.30 1.30
CA PRO A 175 7.37 27.64 0.71
C PRO A 175 8.63 28.44 1.08
N HIS A 176 9.33 28.06 2.14
CA HIS A 176 10.47 28.82 2.70
C HIS A 176 11.82 28.16 2.43
N GLN A 177 11.86 27.24 1.46
CA GLN A 177 13.04 26.48 1.04
C GLN A 177 13.63 25.60 2.16
N HIS A 178 13.51 24.28 2.03
CA HIS A 178 14.09 23.35 2.97
C HIS A 178 15.57 23.09 2.58
N PRO A 179 16.51 22.96 3.55
CA PRO A 179 17.93 22.72 3.23
C PRO A 179 18.17 21.44 2.41
N LEU A 180 17.28 20.46 2.54
CA LEU A 180 17.34 19.19 1.79
C LEU A 180 16.58 19.21 0.45
N THR A 181 15.95 20.32 0.04
CA THR A 181 15.16 20.36 -1.21
C THR A 181 16.01 20.02 -2.43
N SER A 182 17.21 20.60 -2.55
CA SER A 182 18.12 20.37 -3.67
C SER A 182 18.57 18.91 -3.77
N ALA A 183 18.98 18.32 -2.66
CA ALA A 183 19.38 16.91 -2.57
C ALA A 183 18.22 15.97 -2.95
N MET A 184 17.00 16.28 -2.49
CA MET A 184 15.80 15.52 -2.80
C MET A 184 15.46 15.60 -4.29
N MET A 185 15.50 16.79 -4.90
CA MET A 185 15.29 16.95 -6.34
C MET A 185 16.33 16.18 -7.15
N ALA A 186 17.61 16.24 -6.78
CA ALA A 186 18.68 15.46 -7.42
C ALA A 186 18.42 13.96 -7.32
N GLN A 187 17.99 13.47 -6.15
CA GLN A 187 17.63 12.07 -5.96
C GLN A 187 16.49 11.62 -6.89
N TYR A 188 15.46 12.45 -7.07
CA TYR A 188 14.35 12.09 -7.97
C TYR A 188 14.72 12.18 -9.45
N ARG A 189 15.59 13.11 -9.85
CA ARG A 189 16.17 13.12 -11.22
C ARG A 189 16.91 11.82 -11.50
N GLN A 190 17.77 11.40 -10.57
CA GLN A 190 18.48 10.13 -10.69
C GLN A 190 17.50 8.94 -10.73
N LYS A 191 16.48 8.95 -9.85
CA LYS A 191 15.47 7.89 -9.78
C LYS A 191 14.64 7.76 -11.07
N LEU A 192 14.38 8.85 -11.78
CA LEU A 192 13.69 8.81 -13.08
C LEU A 192 14.49 8.06 -14.14
N VAL A 193 15.82 8.19 -14.11
CA VAL A 193 16.72 7.49 -15.03
C VAL A 193 16.87 6.03 -14.63
N ASP A 194 17.07 5.77 -13.34
CA ASP A 194 17.41 4.44 -12.84
C ASP A 194 16.23 3.48 -12.80
N ARG A 195 15.00 3.99 -12.66
CA ARG A 195 13.83 3.16 -12.33
C ARG A 195 12.62 3.48 -13.20
N GLN A 196 12.19 2.47 -13.94
CA GLN A 196 11.00 2.55 -14.78
C GLN A 196 9.71 2.50 -13.94
N LEU A 197 9.62 1.61 -12.94
CA LEU A 197 8.49 1.52 -12.02
C LEU A 197 8.88 1.94 -10.60
N TRP A 198 8.13 2.86 -10.01
CA TRP A 198 8.32 3.31 -8.64
C TRP A 198 7.36 2.58 -7.72
N ILE A 199 7.87 1.76 -6.81
CA ILE A 199 7.07 1.05 -5.83
C ILE A 199 7.36 1.63 -4.46
N TYR A 200 6.34 2.08 -3.75
CA TYR A 200 6.48 2.43 -2.33
C TYR A 200 5.29 1.97 -1.52
N THR A 201 5.59 1.71 -0.24
CA THR A 201 4.62 1.20 0.71
C THR A 201 4.37 2.20 1.82
N LEU A 202 3.14 2.71 1.90
CA LEU A 202 2.64 3.52 2.99
C LEU A 202 2.10 2.59 4.09
N ASN A 203 2.26 2.99 5.35
CA ASN A 203 1.70 2.23 6.47
C ASN A 203 0.79 3.15 7.26
N ARG A 204 -0.42 2.70 7.54
CA ARG A 204 -1.38 3.36 8.41
C ARG A 204 -1.43 2.56 9.70
N GLY A 205 -0.54 2.89 10.65
CA GLY A 205 -0.45 2.21 11.94
C GLY A 205 0.94 2.31 12.59
N GLY A 206 1.00 2.21 13.92
CA GLY A 206 2.20 2.41 14.74
C GLY A 206 3.08 1.16 14.89
N PHE A 207 3.38 0.44 13.81
CA PHE A 207 4.20 -0.77 13.90
C PHE A 207 5.71 -0.49 13.82
N THR A 208 6.51 -1.25 14.58
CA THR A 208 7.95 -1.05 14.75
C THR A 208 8.76 -1.36 13.48
N GLY A 209 9.87 -0.64 13.31
CA GLY A 209 10.56 -0.47 12.02
C GLY A 209 11.04 -1.75 11.34
N VAL A 210 11.51 -2.75 12.09
CA VAL A 210 12.13 -3.96 11.51
C VAL A 210 11.09 -4.83 10.81
N VAL A 211 9.97 -5.15 11.47
CA VAL A 211 8.91 -5.99 10.88
C VAL A 211 8.31 -5.29 9.65
N LYS A 212 8.10 -3.98 9.75
CA LYS A 212 7.67 -3.16 8.62
C LYS A 212 8.64 -3.27 7.45
N GLU A 213 9.93 -3.05 7.69
CA GLU A 213 10.94 -3.06 6.63
C GLU A 213 11.08 -4.45 5.99
N ILE A 214 11.11 -5.52 6.78
CA ILE A 214 11.15 -6.90 6.28
C ILE A 214 9.91 -7.20 5.45
N THR A 215 8.72 -6.84 5.94
CA THR A 215 7.46 -7.09 5.24
C THR A 215 7.40 -6.33 3.92
N GLN A 216 7.78 -5.05 3.93
CA GLN A 216 7.85 -4.22 2.72
C GLN A 216 8.80 -4.79 1.69
N ARG A 217 10.02 -5.17 2.09
CA ARG A 217 11.00 -5.80 1.20
C ARG A 217 10.47 -7.10 0.63
N ARG A 218 9.84 -7.94 1.44
CA ARG A 218 9.28 -9.23 1.02
C ARG A 218 8.15 -9.05 0.00
N LEU A 219 7.21 -8.13 0.24
CA LEU A 219 6.11 -7.86 -0.68
C LEU A 219 6.60 -7.22 -1.98
N THR A 220 7.52 -6.27 -1.89
CA THR A 220 8.10 -5.60 -3.06
C THR A 220 8.93 -6.58 -3.90
N GLY A 221 9.73 -7.44 -3.25
CA GLY A 221 10.49 -8.49 -3.92
C GLY A 221 9.58 -9.49 -4.64
N ALA A 222 8.52 -9.98 -3.97
CA ALA A 222 7.56 -10.89 -4.60
C ALA A 222 6.83 -10.25 -5.79
N LEU A 223 6.49 -8.95 -5.70
CA LEU A 223 5.92 -8.21 -6.82
C LEU A 223 6.92 -8.06 -7.97
N ALA A 224 8.18 -7.72 -7.68
CA ALA A 224 9.22 -7.62 -8.69
C ALA A 224 9.42 -8.95 -9.42
N SER A 225 9.59 -10.06 -8.69
CA SER A 225 9.72 -11.40 -9.29
C SER A 225 8.50 -11.76 -10.14
N ALA A 226 7.29 -11.52 -9.66
CA ALA A 226 6.08 -11.81 -10.44
C ALA A 226 5.96 -10.94 -11.71
N LEU A 227 6.46 -9.70 -11.70
CA LEU A 227 6.54 -8.87 -12.91
C LEU A 227 7.58 -9.40 -13.90
N GLU A 228 8.71 -9.91 -13.40
CA GLU A 228 9.72 -10.57 -14.24
C GLU A 228 9.14 -11.81 -14.93
N ASP A 229 8.41 -12.65 -14.19
CA ASP A 229 7.73 -13.84 -14.72
C ASP A 229 6.70 -13.51 -15.81
N LEU A 230 6.10 -12.31 -15.76
CA LEU A 230 5.18 -11.80 -16.78
C LEU A 230 5.87 -11.18 -18.00
N GLY A 231 7.20 -11.23 -18.07
CA GLY A 231 7.99 -10.71 -19.18
C GLY A 231 8.34 -9.22 -19.05
N HIS A 232 8.33 -8.66 -17.83
CA HIS A 232 8.75 -7.28 -17.57
C HIS A 232 10.07 -7.21 -16.76
N PRO A 233 11.20 -7.78 -17.25
CA PRO A 233 12.47 -7.75 -16.54
C PRO A 233 12.97 -6.31 -16.35
N GLY A 234 13.41 -5.97 -15.14
CA GLY A 234 13.80 -4.58 -14.82
C GLY A 234 12.66 -3.56 -14.90
N THR A 235 11.42 -4.04 -15.00
CA THR A 235 10.13 -3.32 -15.06
C THR A 235 9.89 -2.48 -16.31
N GLY A 236 9.66 -3.12 -17.46
CA GLY A 236 9.15 -2.48 -18.71
C GLY A 236 7.83 -1.70 -18.57
N ILE A 237 7.25 -1.68 -17.38
CA ILE A 237 6.08 -0.91 -16.98
C ILE A 237 6.55 0.39 -16.33
N ARG A 238 5.98 1.52 -16.76
CA ARG A 238 6.30 2.83 -16.20
C ARG A 238 5.27 3.32 -15.19
N GLY A 239 5.72 4.20 -14.31
CA GLY A 239 4.86 4.94 -13.40
C GLY A 239 5.06 4.56 -11.94
N THR A 240 3.98 4.58 -11.16
CA THR A 240 4.03 4.47 -9.70
C THR A 240 3.00 3.49 -9.15
N VAL A 241 3.44 2.59 -8.28
CA VAL A 241 2.63 1.69 -7.46
C VAL A 241 2.68 2.15 -6.01
N ILE A 242 1.51 2.42 -5.45
CA ILE A 242 1.34 2.79 -4.04
C ILE A 242 0.65 1.65 -3.32
N ILE A 243 1.36 1.01 -2.39
CA ILE A 243 0.80 -0.03 -1.53
C ILE A 243 0.53 0.61 -0.17
N THR A 244 -0.71 0.64 0.28
CA THR A 244 -1.05 1.11 1.64
C THR A 244 -1.38 -0.09 2.51
N LEU A 245 -0.54 -0.37 3.51
CA LEU A 245 -0.79 -1.38 4.53
C LEU A 245 -1.49 -0.73 5.73
N ASN A 246 -2.65 -1.26 6.10
CA ASN A 246 -3.36 -0.85 7.32
C ASN A 246 -2.97 -1.73 8.51
N ASP A 247 -2.50 -2.95 8.27
CA ASP A 247 -1.97 -3.86 9.29
C ASP A 247 -0.74 -4.59 8.75
N VAL A 248 0.42 -4.21 9.28
CA VAL A 248 1.72 -4.77 8.87
C VAL A 248 1.87 -6.22 9.34
N LEU A 249 1.39 -6.57 10.54
CA LEU A 249 1.49 -7.93 11.05
C LEU A 249 0.67 -8.88 10.20
N LYS A 250 -0.56 -8.47 9.87
CA LYS A 250 -1.42 -9.28 9.01
C LYS A 250 -0.77 -9.53 7.65
N ALA A 251 -0.17 -8.48 7.07
CA ALA A 251 0.60 -8.62 5.84
C ALA A 251 1.83 -9.54 6.02
N ALA A 252 2.51 -9.47 7.16
CA ALA A 252 3.69 -10.29 7.48
C ALA A 252 3.37 -11.78 7.61
N HIS A 253 2.20 -12.16 8.11
CA HIS A 253 1.82 -13.56 8.27
C HIS A 253 1.42 -14.27 6.97
N ASN A 254 1.11 -13.52 5.92
CA ASN A 254 0.62 -14.10 4.67
C ASN A 254 1.76 -14.37 3.64
N PRO A 255 1.64 -15.41 2.79
CA PRO A 255 2.65 -15.72 1.77
C PRO A 255 2.78 -14.62 0.71
N ALA A 256 3.94 -13.98 0.61
CA ALA A 256 4.13 -12.80 -0.25
C ALA A 256 3.94 -13.08 -1.75
N HIS A 257 4.19 -14.29 -2.22
CA HIS A 257 4.01 -14.64 -3.65
C HIS A 257 2.56 -14.47 -4.11
N LEU A 258 1.57 -14.76 -3.25
CA LEU A 258 0.14 -14.56 -3.57
C LEU A 258 -0.17 -13.08 -3.79
N PHE A 259 0.41 -12.21 -2.95
CA PHE A 259 0.30 -10.76 -3.13
C PHE A 259 1.00 -10.32 -4.41
N GLY A 260 2.26 -10.74 -4.60
CA GLY A 260 3.08 -10.35 -5.75
C GLY A 260 2.42 -10.70 -7.08
N GLN A 261 1.93 -11.92 -7.23
CA GLN A 261 1.29 -12.40 -8.45
C GLN A 261 0.01 -11.63 -8.78
N GLY A 262 -0.90 -11.48 -7.80
CA GLY A 262 -2.17 -10.78 -8.03
C GLY A 262 -1.98 -9.28 -8.34
N VAL A 263 -0.99 -8.64 -7.70
CA VAL A 263 -0.67 -7.24 -7.96
C VAL A 263 0.05 -7.07 -9.31
N ALA A 264 0.99 -7.95 -9.65
CA ALA A 264 1.70 -7.92 -10.93
C ALA A 264 0.74 -8.05 -12.12
N GLN A 265 -0.17 -9.03 -12.07
CA GLN A 265 -1.19 -9.24 -13.10
C GLN A 265 -2.13 -8.03 -13.25
N ALA A 266 -2.49 -7.40 -12.13
CA ALA A 266 -3.31 -6.19 -12.16
C ALA A 266 -2.57 -5.03 -12.83
N ILE A 267 -1.31 -4.78 -12.44
CA ILE A 267 -0.49 -3.72 -13.00
C ILE A 267 -0.26 -3.95 -14.51
N ASP A 268 0.08 -5.17 -14.92
CA ASP A 268 0.28 -5.51 -16.34
C ASP A 268 -0.97 -5.21 -17.18
N ARG A 269 -2.16 -5.57 -16.65
CA ARG A 269 -3.43 -5.26 -17.31
C ARG A 269 -3.68 -3.76 -17.42
N GLU A 270 -3.53 -3.01 -16.32
CA GLU A 270 -3.73 -1.55 -16.33
C GLU A 270 -2.73 -0.85 -17.26
N TRP A 271 -1.46 -1.30 -17.26
CA TRP A 271 -0.42 -0.75 -18.14
C TRP A 271 -0.74 -0.98 -19.60
N LYS A 272 -1.11 -2.21 -19.97
CA LYS A 272 -1.57 -2.52 -21.34
C LYS A 272 -2.74 -1.61 -21.71
N GLN A 273 -3.77 -1.51 -20.88
CA GLN A 273 -4.92 -0.63 -21.15
C GLN A 273 -4.51 0.83 -21.35
N HIS A 274 -3.59 1.35 -20.54
CA HIS A 274 -3.03 2.70 -20.71
C HIS A 274 -2.36 2.88 -22.08
N LEU A 275 -1.52 1.92 -22.51
CA LEU A 275 -0.87 1.96 -23.82
C LEU A 275 -1.89 1.93 -24.97
N TRP A 276 -2.94 1.11 -24.85
CA TRP A 276 -4.02 1.06 -25.83
C TRP A 276 -4.75 2.42 -25.96
N ARG A 277 -5.10 3.05 -24.84
CA ARG A 277 -5.73 4.39 -24.82
C ARG A 277 -4.83 5.46 -25.43
N LYS A 278 -3.55 5.47 -25.05
CA LYS A 278 -2.58 6.43 -25.60
C LYS A 278 -2.45 6.31 -27.13
N LYS A 279 -2.45 5.08 -27.66
CA LYS A 279 -2.40 4.82 -29.10
C LYS A 279 -3.70 5.24 -29.81
N SER A 280 -4.86 5.04 -29.19
CA SER A 280 -6.13 5.48 -29.79
C SER A 280 -6.26 7.01 -29.81
N ASP A 281 -5.77 7.69 -28.78
CA ASP A 281 -5.83 9.15 -28.70
C ASP A 281 -4.89 9.82 -29.70
N SER A 282 -3.68 9.27 -29.90
CA SER A 282 -2.77 9.76 -30.93
C SER A 282 -3.33 9.53 -32.34
N ALA A 283 -4.03 8.42 -32.59
CA ALA A 283 -4.68 8.14 -33.86
C ALA A 283 -5.91 9.04 -34.15
N ARG A 284 -6.54 9.60 -33.12
CA ARG A 284 -7.69 10.53 -33.25
C ARG A 284 -7.28 11.98 -33.49
N SER A 285 -6.02 12.34 -33.25
CA SER A 285 -5.48 13.70 -33.48
C SER A 285 -4.58 13.88 -34.74
N PRO A 286 -4.94 13.44 -35.97
CA PRO A 286 -4.19 13.82 -37.18
C PRO A 286 -4.55 15.21 -37.74
N ARG A 287 -5.56 15.91 -37.19
CA ARG A 287 -6.23 17.02 -37.89
C ARG A 287 -5.54 18.40 -37.76
N ALA A 288 -4.42 18.51 -37.03
CA ALA A 288 -3.73 19.79 -36.83
C ALA A 288 -2.52 20.03 -37.77
N GLN A 289 -2.14 19.07 -38.63
CA GLN A 289 -0.96 19.22 -39.53
C GLN A 289 -1.30 19.52 -40.99
N ARG A 290 -2.57 19.78 -41.35
CA ARG A 290 -2.98 20.06 -42.76
C ARG A 290 -3.35 21.51 -43.08
N PHE A 291 -3.21 22.45 -42.15
CA PHE A 291 -3.43 23.88 -42.42
C PHE A 291 -2.14 24.65 -42.18
N GLY A 292 -1.22 24.57 -43.14
CA GLY A 292 0.07 25.23 -43.08
C GLY A 292 0.86 25.16 -44.38
N GLN A 293 0.19 25.12 -45.52
CA GLN A 293 0.73 25.51 -46.83
C GLN A 293 -0.43 26.07 -47.65
N GLY A 294 -0.34 27.36 -47.96
CA GLY A 294 -1.31 28.15 -48.69
C GLY A 294 -0.86 29.60 -48.64
#